data_AF-A0A9E5P8L3-F1
#
_entry.id   AF-A0A9E5P8L3-F1
#
_cell.length_a   1.000
_cell.length_b   1.000
_cell.length_c   1.000
_cell.angle_alpha   90.00
_cell.angle_beta   90.00
_cell.angle_gamma   90.00
#
_symmetry.space_group_name_H-M   'P 1'
#
loop_
_entity.id
_entity.type
_entity.pdbx_description
1 polymer ?
#
loop_
_entity_poly.entity_id
_entity_poly.type
_entity_poly.pdbx_seq_one_letter_code
_entity_poly.pdbx_strand_id
1 'polypeptide(L)'
;DRPRYLMGVGYERDLVDAVRAGVDMFDCVLPTRNGRNANAFTRQGRLHLRNARFREDQAPLEDGCDCEACSTGASRAYLRHLFLAGEMLGPILVSLHNLRHYQRLLLDI
;
A
#
# COMPACT_ATOMS: atom_id res chain seq x y z
N ASP A 1 -10.33 -11.11 28.74
CA ASP A 1 -9.32 -10.07 28.99
C ASP A 1 -7.96 -10.49 28.42
N ARG A 2 -7.91 -10.79 27.11
CA ARG A 2 -6.67 -11.18 26.41
C ARG A 2 -6.75 -10.68 24.97
N PRO A 3 -5.63 -10.26 24.35
CA PRO A 3 -5.60 -9.88 22.95
C PRO A 3 -6.05 -11.00 22.01
N ARG A 4 -6.75 -10.64 20.94
CA ARG A 4 -7.23 -11.54 19.89
C ARG A 4 -6.44 -11.29 18.61
N TYR A 5 -5.67 -12.29 18.20
CA TYR A 5 -4.86 -12.23 16.99
C TYR A 5 -5.51 -13.00 15.84
N LEU A 6 -5.75 -12.32 14.72
CA LEU A 6 -6.28 -12.92 13.49
C LEU A 6 -5.16 -13.08 12.45
N MET A 7 -4.72 -14.32 12.27
CA MET A 7 -3.60 -14.66 11.39
C MET A 7 -3.96 -14.59 9.90
N GLY A 8 -3.11 -13.96 9.11
CA GLY A 8 -3.16 -14.01 7.64
C GLY A 8 -4.27 -13.18 6.97
N VAL A 9 -4.98 -12.33 7.71
CA VAL A 9 -6.02 -11.44 7.17
C VAL A 9 -5.45 -10.06 6.91
N GLY A 10 -5.72 -9.51 5.73
CA GLY A 10 -5.12 -8.25 5.34
C GLY A 10 -5.82 -7.48 4.25
N TYR A 11 -7.04 -7.81 3.82
CA TYR A 11 -7.81 -6.88 3.00
C TYR A 11 -8.44 -5.80 3.88
N GLU A 12 -8.48 -4.56 3.40
CA GLU A 12 -8.93 -3.39 4.17
C GLU A 12 -10.33 -3.58 4.78
N ARG A 13 -11.26 -4.14 4.00
CA ARG A 13 -12.61 -4.45 4.47
C ARG A 13 -12.62 -5.48 5.59
N ASP A 14 -11.85 -6.55 5.43
CA ASP A 14 -11.78 -7.65 6.41
C ASP A 14 -11.17 -7.16 7.72
N LEU A 15 -10.19 -6.24 7.67
CA LEU A 15 -9.63 -5.60 8.86
C LEU A 15 -10.69 -4.79 9.62
N VAL A 16 -11.46 -3.95 8.91
CA VAL A 16 -12.54 -3.15 9.52
C VAL A 16 -13.59 -4.05 10.17
N ASP A 17 -14.01 -5.10 9.48
CA ASP A 17 -15.03 -6.02 9.99
C ASP A 17 -14.50 -6.86 11.17
N ALA A 18 -13.22 -7.25 11.15
CA ALA A 18 -12.59 -7.98 12.25
C ALA A 18 -12.36 -7.12 13.50
N VAL A 19 -11.97 -5.85 13.34
CA VAL A 19 -11.88 -4.90 14.46
C VAL A 19 -13.25 -4.71 15.10
N ARG A 20 -14.32 -4.57 14.29
CA ARG A 20 -15.71 -4.54 14.80
C ARG A 20 -16.13 -5.82 15.53
N ALA A 21 -15.55 -6.96 15.15
CA ALA A 21 -15.74 -8.23 15.84
C ALA A 21 -14.82 -8.39 17.08
N GLY A 22 -14.01 -7.38 17.40
CA GLY A 22 -13.15 -7.33 18.57
C GLY A 22 -11.80 -8.03 18.42
N VAL A 23 -11.25 -8.09 17.20
CA VAL A 23 -9.87 -8.54 16.94
C VAL A 23 -8.90 -7.38 17.17
N ASP A 24 -7.75 -7.67 17.80
CA ASP A 24 -6.77 -6.67 18.24
C ASP A 24 -5.48 -6.66 17.42
N MET A 25 -5.12 -7.79 16.79
CA MET A 25 -3.85 -7.95 16.06
C MET A 25 -4.04 -8.66 14.73
N PHE A 26 -3.21 -8.31 13.74
CA PHE A 26 -3.26 -8.82 12.38
C PHE A 26 -1.86 -8.99 11.79
N ASP A 27 -1.72 -9.94 10.89
CA ASP A 27 -0.57 -10.03 9.98
C ASP A 27 -1.04 -10.44 8.58
N CYS A 28 -0.37 -9.92 7.55
CA CYS A 28 -0.57 -10.40 6.20
C CYS A 28 0.59 -9.99 5.30
N VAL A 29 0.92 -10.84 4.34
CA VAL A 29 1.89 -10.51 3.28
C VAL A 29 1.30 -9.62 2.18
N LEU A 30 -0.01 -9.34 2.22
CA LEU A 30 -0.72 -8.61 1.15
C LEU A 30 -0.06 -7.28 0.78
N PRO A 31 0.34 -6.39 1.72
CA PRO A 31 0.95 -5.10 1.39
C PRO A 31 2.24 -5.24 0.57
N THR A 32 3.16 -6.09 1.03
CA THR A 32 4.49 -6.27 0.40
C THR A 32 4.43 -7.15 -0.84
N ARG A 33 3.53 -8.14 -0.90
CA ARG A 33 3.30 -8.95 -2.11
C ARG A 33 2.71 -8.10 -3.24
N ASN A 34 1.76 -7.22 -2.93
CA ASN A 34 1.19 -6.30 -3.92
C ASN A 34 2.20 -5.22 -4.35
N GLY A 35 2.98 -4.68 -3.40
CA GLY A 35 4.00 -3.68 -3.71
C GLY A 35 5.04 -4.19 -4.71
N ARG A 36 5.55 -5.41 -4.50
CA ARG A 36 6.45 -6.09 -5.45
C ARG A 36 5.84 -6.35 -6.84
N ASN A 37 4.52 -6.38 -6.94
CA ASN A 37 3.78 -6.62 -8.18
C ASN A 37 3.16 -5.34 -8.78
N ALA A 38 3.72 -4.17 -8.47
CA ALA A 38 3.30 -2.88 -9.02
C ALA A 38 1.85 -2.47 -8.65
N ASN A 39 1.37 -2.94 -7.50
CA ASN A 39 0.04 -2.61 -6.98
C ASN A 39 0.19 -1.77 -5.71
N ALA A 40 -0.23 -0.50 -5.78
CA ALA A 40 -0.25 0.43 -4.64
C ALA A 40 -1.67 0.55 -4.07
N PHE A 41 -1.83 0.48 -2.76
CA PHE A 41 -3.10 0.77 -2.08
C PHE A 41 -3.21 2.27 -1.79
N THR A 42 -4.39 2.84 -1.99
CA THR A 42 -4.75 4.21 -1.58
C THR A 42 -6.17 4.21 -1.03
N ARG A 43 -6.57 5.28 -0.35
CA ARG A 43 -7.95 5.46 0.16
C ARG A 43 -9.01 5.44 -0.94
N GLN A 44 -8.64 5.77 -2.18
CA GLN A 44 -9.53 5.75 -3.34
C GLN A 44 -9.50 4.40 -4.09
N GLY A 45 -8.78 3.41 -3.55
CA GLY A 45 -8.64 2.08 -4.10
C GLY A 45 -7.25 1.81 -4.67
N ARG A 46 -7.11 0.66 -5.31
CA ARG A 46 -5.81 0.13 -5.73
C ARG A 46 -5.35 0.70 -7.07
N LEU A 47 -4.10 1.17 -7.14
CA LEU A 47 -3.45 1.60 -8.37
C LEU A 47 -2.61 0.46 -8.96
N HIS A 48 -2.85 0.16 -10.23
CA HIS A 48 -2.06 -0.79 -11.02
C HIS A 48 -1.00 -0.03 -11.83
N LEU A 49 0.20 0.15 -11.27
CA LEU A 49 1.20 1.12 -11.77
C LEU A 49 1.73 0.80 -13.18
N ARG A 50 1.63 -0.45 -13.63
CA ARG A 50 2.00 -0.83 -15.01
C ARG A 50 1.05 -0.25 -16.07
N ASN A 51 -0.16 0.17 -15.69
CA ASN A 51 -1.16 0.70 -16.62
C ASN A 51 -0.61 1.90 -17.41
N ALA A 52 -0.95 1.97 -18.70
CA ALA A 52 -0.46 3.02 -19.60
C ALA A 52 -0.88 4.43 -19.18
N ARG A 53 -2.03 4.56 -18.47
CA ARG A 53 -2.51 5.86 -17.96
C ARG A 53 -1.52 6.57 -17.04
N PHE A 54 -0.61 5.83 -16.41
CA PHE A 54 0.39 6.39 -15.51
C PHE A 54 1.71 6.74 -16.20
N ARG A 55 1.80 6.68 -17.53
CA ARG A 55 3.06 6.94 -18.26
C ARG A 55 3.65 8.32 -17.97
N GLU A 56 2.80 9.33 -17.84
CA GLU A 56 3.18 10.74 -17.66
C GLU A 56 2.52 11.36 -16.41
N ASP A 57 1.92 10.53 -15.56
CA ASP A 57 1.26 10.97 -14.33
C ASP A 57 2.30 11.38 -13.28
N GLN A 58 2.46 12.70 -13.10
CA GLN A 58 3.40 13.29 -12.14
C GLN A 58 2.88 13.33 -10.70
N ALA A 59 1.63 12.90 -10.46
CA ALA A 59 1.10 12.85 -9.09
C ALA A 59 1.82 11.76 -8.26
N PRO A 60 1.88 11.93 -6.92
CA PRO A 60 2.35 10.87 -6.02
C PRO A 60 1.38 9.68 -6.04
N LEU A 61 1.73 8.58 -5.36
CA LEU A 61 0.79 7.47 -5.18
C LEU A 61 -0.51 7.94 -4.52
N GLU A 62 -0.39 8.69 -3.43
CA GLU A 62 -1.51 9.26 -2.70
C GLU A 62 -1.16 10.65 -2.15
N ASP A 63 -2.04 11.62 -2.37
CA ASP A 63 -1.88 12.98 -1.84
C ASP A 63 -1.97 12.97 -0.31
N GLY A 64 -1.04 13.68 0.34
CA GLY A 64 -0.96 13.74 1.80
C GLY A 64 -0.47 12.45 2.48
N CYS A 65 0.09 11.49 1.72
CA CYS A 65 0.83 10.37 2.29
C CYS A 65 2.25 10.81 2.64
N ASP A 66 2.71 10.43 3.84
CA ASP A 66 4.01 10.76 4.42
C ASP A 66 5.01 9.58 4.33
N CYS A 67 4.73 8.57 3.51
CA CYS A 67 5.68 7.49 3.24
C CYS A 67 6.86 7.99 2.39
N GLU A 68 8.00 7.29 2.47
CA GLU A 68 9.22 7.62 1.72
C GLU A 68 8.95 7.86 0.22
N ALA A 69 8.10 7.04 -0.41
CA ALA A 69 7.79 7.20 -1.84
C ALA A 69 7.06 8.51 -2.14
N CYS A 70 6.08 8.88 -1.31
CA CYS A 70 5.28 10.09 -1.53
C CYS A 70 6.02 11.36 -1.06
N SER A 71 6.75 11.29 0.05
CA SER A 71 7.48 12.43 0.63
C SER A 71 8.68 12.86 -0.21
N THR A 72 9.36 11.91 -0.86
CA THR A 72 10.49 12.20 -1.77
C THR A 72 10.04 12.60 -3.18
N GLY A 73 8.74 12.63 -3.45
CA GLY A 73 8.19 13.02 -4.74
C GLY A 73 8.31 11.95 -5.83
N ALA A 74 8.36 10.67 -5.48
CA ALA A 74 8.31 9.60 -6.47
C ALA A 74 6.93 9.58 -7.15
N SER A 75 6.87 10.09 -8.38
CA SER A 75 5.64 10.14 -9.16
C SER A 75 5.19 8.76 -9.62
N ARG A 76 3.89 8.63 -9.92
CA ARG A 76 3.33 7.41 -10.53
C ARG A 76 4.04 7.06 -11.84
N ALA A 77 4.40 8.05 -12.65
CA ALA A 77 5.21 7.89 -13.86
C ALA A 77 6.60 7.30 -13.57
N TYR A 78 7.29 7.85 -12.57
CA TYR A 78 8.61 7.36 -12.18
C TYR A 78 8.55 5.93 -11.64
N LEU A 79 7.59 5.64 -10.75
CA LEU A 79 7.39 4.29 -10.21
C LEU A 79 7.05 3.29 -11.32
N ARG A 80 6.17 3.67 -12.26
CA ARG A 80 5.88 2.85 -13.45
C ARG A 80 7.14 2.56 -14.25
N HIS A 81 7.97 3.57 -14.50
CA HIS A 81 9.24 3.40 -15.19
C HIS A 81 10.12 2.36 -14.50
N LEU A 82 10.30 2.44 -13.17
CA LEU A 82 11.07 1.45 -12.40
C LEU A 82 10.52 0.02 -12.57
N PHE A 83 9.20 -0.17 -12.53
CA PHE A 83 8.60 -1.50 -12.73
C PHE A 83 8.78 -2.05 -14.15
N LEU A 84 8.84 -1.18 -15.17
CA LEU A 84 9.10 -1.61 -16.54
C LEU A 84 10.59 -1.88 -16.80
N ALA A 85 11.45 -1.11 -16.13
CA ALA A 85 12.89 -1.31 -16.19
C ALA A 85 13.35 -2.55 -15.39
N GLY A 86 12.49 -3.10 -14.52
CA GLY A 86 12.85 -4.23 -13.65
C GLY A 86 13.70 -3.81 -12.45
N GLU A 87 13.68 -2.51 -12.10
CA GLU A 87 14.49 -1.94 -11.03
C GLU A 87 13.90 -2.22 -9.66
N MET A 88 14.73 -2.72 -8.74
CA MET A 88 14.30 -3.11 -7.38
C MET A 88 13.79 -1.94 -6.54
N LEU A 89 14.16 -0.70 -6.88
CA LEU A 89 13.67 0.49 -6.20
C LEU A 89 12.14 0.63 -6.30
N GLY A 90 11.52 0.23 -7.42
CA GLY A 90 10.06 0.27 -7.59
C GLY A 90 9.33 -0.62 -6.55
N PRO A 91 9.62 -1.93 -6.51
CA PRO A 91 9.16 -2.83 -5.46
C PRO A 91 9.39 -2.34 -4.03
N ILE A 92 10.55 -1.74 -3.74
CA ILE A 92 10.89 -1.21 -2.40
C ILE A 92 9.95 -0.06 -2.04
N LEU A 93 9.88 0.98 -2.88
CA LEU A 93 9.10 2.18 -2.61
C LEU A 93 7.60 1.89 -2.47
N VAL A 94 7.04 1.04 -3.35
CA VAL A 94 5.62 0.69 -3.26
C VAL A 94 5.33 -0.21 -2.06
N SER A 95 6.26 -1.08 -1.65
CA SER A 95 6.10 -1.85 -0.42
C SER A 95 6.07 -0.96 0.82
N LEU A 96 6.95 0.04 0.89
CA LEU A 96 6.96 1.05 1.96
C LEU A 96 5.65 1.85 1.99
N HIS A 97 5.18 2.29 0.82
CA HIS A 97 3.89 2.98 0.69
C HIS A 97 2.73 2.11 1.20
N ASN A 98 2.65 0.86 0.75
CA ASN A 98 1.58 -0.04 1.15
C ASN A 98 1.62 -0.34 2.66
N LEU A 99 2.80 -0.53 3.25
CA LEU A 99 2.90 -0.69 4.70
C LEU A 99 2.39 0.55 5.43
N ARG A 100 2.78 1.75 4.97
CA ARG A 100 2.30 3.01 5.56
C ARG A 100 0.79 3.19 5.42
N HIS A 101 0.21 2.78 4.28
CA HIS A 101 -1.24 2.76 4.06
C HIS A 101 -1.96 1.94 5.14
N TYR A 102 -1.49 0.71 5.41
CA TYR A 102 -2.12 -0.14 6.42
C TYR A 102 -1.93 0.38 7.85
N GLN A 103 -0.79 1.00 8.16
CA GLN A 103 -0.58 1.65 9.46
C GLN A 103 -1.56 2.81 9.66
N ARG A 104 -1.76 3.64 8.62
CA ARG A 104 -2.73 4.76 8.67
C ARG A 104 -4.16 4.25 8.76
N LEU A 105 -4.51 3.21 8.00
CA LEU A 105 -5.83 2.59 8.06
C LEU A 105 -6.18 2.14 9.48
N LEU A 106 -5.28 1.41 10.16
CA LEU A 106 -5.53 0.93 11.53
C LEU A 106 -5.52 2.06 12.57
N LEU A 107 -4.84 3.19 12.32
CA LEU A 107 -4.92 4.37 13.19
C LEU A 107 -6.23 5.15 13.01
N ASP A 108 -6.87 5.05 11.85
CA ASP A 108 -8.12 5.72 11.51
C ASP A 108 -9.37 4.93 11.98
N ILE A 109 -9.22 3.66 12.40
CA ILE A 109 -10.29 2.77 12.89
C ILE A 109 -10.34 2.77 14.41
#